data_AF-A0A529HVN7-F1
#
_entry.id   AF-A0A529HVN7-F1
#
_cell.length_a   1.000
_cell.length_b   1.000
_cell.length_c   1.000
_cell.angle_alpha   90.00
_cell.angle_beta   90.00
_cell.angle_gamma   90.00
#
_symmetry.space_group_name_H-M   'P 1'
#
loop_
_entity.id
_entity.type
_entity.pdbx_description
1 polymer ?
#
loop_
_entity_poly.entity_id
_entity_poly.type
_entity_poly.pdbx_seq_one_letter_code
_entity_poly.pdbx_strand_id
1 'polypeptide(L)' 'ILVSVAADRTPPALLDQLKPGGRLVLPLVAEDVQFLTVIDKAAAGQIKTRKLIPVRFSRLETV' A
#
# COMPACT_ATOMS: atom_id res chain seq x y z
N ILE A 1 3.64 -0.71 8.58
CA ILE A 1 4.62 -0.41 7.51
C ILE A 1 4.16 0.84 6.77
N LEU A 2 5.05 1.78 6.53
CA LEU A 2 4.80 2.96 5.69
C LEU A 2 5.78 2.91 4.52
N VAL A 3 5.29 3.14 3.30
CA VAL A 3 6.10 3.20 2.08
C VAL A 3 5.99 4.60 1.50
N SER A 4 7.13 5.24 1.24
CA SER A 4 7.25 6.63 0.77
C SER A 4 7.46 6.75 -0.74
N VAL A 5 7.15 5.69 -1.49
CA VAL A 5 7.30 5.64 -2.95
C VAL A 5 6.06 5.01 -3.55
N ALA A 6 5.63 5.55 -4.69
CA ALA A 6 4.43 5.13 -5.39
C ALA A 6 4.69 3.85 -6.18
N ALA A 7 3.74 2.91 -6.11
CA ALA A 7 3.77 1.67 -6.85
C ALA A 7 2.50 1.51 -7.71
N ASP A 8 2.59 0.79 -8.82
CA ASP A 8 1.43 0.50 -9.66
C ASP A 8 0.50 -0.55 -9.03
N ARG A 9 1.06 -1.40 -8.17
CA ARG A 9 0.35 -2.41 -7.39
C ARG A 9 1.03 -2.62 -6.05
N THR A 10 0.29 -3.13 -5.07
CA THR A 10 0.87 -3.52 -3.78
C THR A 10 1.86 -4.68 -3.97
N PRO A 11 3.14 -4.52 -3.57
CA PRO A 11 4.10 -5.63 -3.60
C PRO A 11 3.68 -6.77 -2.64
N PRO A 12 3.56 -8.04 -3.09
CA PRO A 12 3.15 -9.16 -2.24
C PRO A 12 4.05 -9.33 -1.00
N ALA A 13 5.37 -9.17 -1.17
CA ALA A 13 6.33 -9.27 -0.07
C ALA A 13 6.05 -8.32 1.09
N LEU A 14 5.47 -7.14 0.83
CA LEU A 14 5.10 -6.20 1.90
C LEU A 14 3.83 -6.64 2.64
N LEU A 15 2.92 -7.37 1.99
CA LEU A 15 1.76 -7.97 2.64
C LEU A 15 2.15 -9.17 3.51
N ASP A 16 3.14 -9.94 3.07
CA ASP A 16 3.68 -11.08 3.81
C ASP A 16 4.41 -10.64 5.08
N GLN A 17 5.10 -9.50 5.02
CA GLN A 17 5.75 -8.88 6.18
C GLN A 17 4.77 -8.32 7.21
N LEU A 18 3.49 -8.13 6.87
CA LEU A 18 2.50 -7.68 7.84
C LEU A 18 2.15 -8.80 8.83
N LYS A 19 2.36 -8.50 10.11
CA LYS A 19 1.79 -9.28 11.22
C LYS A 19 0.26 -9.21 11.19
N PRO A 20 -0.45 -10.21 11.77
CA PRO A 20 -1.88 -10.10 12.04
C PRO A 20 -2.21 -8.82 12.82
N GLY A 21 -3.25 -8.09 12.41
CA GLY A 21 -3.58 -6.76 12.94
C GLY A 21 -2.73 -5.61 12.38
N GLY A 22 -1.75 -5.91 11.52
CA GLY A 22 -0.84 -4.93 10.94
C GLY A 22 -1.49 -4.05 9.87
N ARG A 23 -0.88 -2.88 9.66
CA ARG A 23 -1.28 -1.91 8.63
C ARG A 23 -0.13 -1.60 7.69
N LEU A 24 -0.41 -1.60 6.39
CA LEU A 24 0.44 -1.06 5.35
C LEU A 24 -0.19 0.23 4.81
N VAL A 25 0.61 1.28 4.68
CA VAL A 25 0.21 2.53 4.03
C VAL A 25 1.19 2.81 2.90
N LEU A 26 0.68 2.98 1.69
CA LEU A 26 1.49 3.25 0.50
C LEU A 26 0.72 4.05 -0.56
N PRO A 27 1.39 4.89 -1.36
CA PRO A 27 0.79 5.49 -2.53
C PRO A 27 0.66 4.46 -3.66
N LEU A 28 -0.54 4.34 -4.24
CA LEU A 28 -0.80 3.50 -5.41
C LEU A 28 -1.29 4.34 -6.59
N VAL A 29 -0.79 4.05 -7.79
CA VAL A 29 -1.23 4.68 -9.04
C VAL A 29 -2.55 4.03 -9.49
N ALA A 30 -3.57 4.84 -9.76
CA ALA A 30 -4.83 4.43 -10.37
C ALA A 30 -5.32 5.54 -11.29
N GLU A 31 -5.56 5.23 -12.58
CA GLU A 31 -6.05 6.21 -13.57
C GLU A 31 -5.18 7.48 -13.60
N ASP A 32 -3.85 7.32 -13.69
CA ASP A 32 -2.85 8.39 -13.69
C ASP A 32 -2.77 9.27 -12.43
N VAL A 33 -3.57 8.96 -11.40
CA VAL A 33 -3.54 9.64 -10.09
C VAL A 33 -2.99 8.70 -9.03
N GLN A 34 -2.08 9.18 -8.18
CA GLN A 34 -1.66 8.43 -7.00
C GLN A 34 -2.62 8.68 -5.85
N PHE A 35 -3.05 7.62 -5.18
CA PHE A 35 -3.85 7.69 -3.96
C PHE A 35 -3.10 7.10 -2.79
N LEU A 36 -3.12 7.79 -1.65
CA LEU A 36 -2.68 7.21 -0.40
C LEU A 36 -3.63 6.06 -0.05
N THR A 37 -3.11 4.84 -0.06
CA THR A 37 -3.88 3.63 0.13
C THR A 37 -3.50 3.00 1.46
N VAL A 38 -4.51 2.63 2.24
CA VAL A 38 -4.35 1.90 3.50
C VAL A 38 -4.82 0.48 3.30
N ILE A 39 -3.96 -0.45 3.69
CA ILE A 39 -4.22 -1.88 3.70
C ILE A 39 -4.11 -2.38 5.14
N ASP A 40 -5.22 -2.89 5.66
CA ASP A 40 -5.31 -3.47 7.00
C ASP A 40 -5.35 -5.00 6.87
N LYS A 41 -4.49 -5.69 7.61
CA LYS A 41 -4.52 -7.16 7.75
C LYS A 41 -5.21 -7.52 9.05
N ALA A 42 -6.38 -8.14 8.96
CA ALA A 42 -7.12 -8.62 10.12
C ALA A 42 -6.35 -9.74 10.84
N ALA A 43 -6.74 -10.03 12.08
CA ALA A 43 -6.13 -11.09 12.88
C ALA A 43 -6.24 -12.46 12.20
N ALA A 44 -7.37 -12.74 11.54
CA ALA A 44 -7.60 -13.97 10.78
C ALA A 44 -7.03 -13.92 9.34
N GLY A 45 -6.19 -12.93 9.03
CA GLY A 45 -5.44 -12.85 7.77
C GLY A 45 -6.17 -12.15 6.61
N GLN A 46 -7.45 -11.81 6.76
CA GLN A 46 -8.19 -11.09 5.71
C GLN A 46 -7.61 -9.69 5.50
N ILE A 47 -7.54 -9.28 4.24
CA ILE A 47 -7.04 -7.97 3.83
C ILE A 47 -8.21 -7.03 3.51
N LYS A 48 -8.17 -5.80 4.05
CA LYS A 48 -9.07 -4.72 3.68
C LYS A 48 -8.27 -3.56 3.10
N THR A 49 -8.65 -3.09 1.91
CA THR A 49 -7.98 -2.02 1.18
C THR A 49 -8.90 -0.80 1.07
N ARG A 50 -8.37 0.40 1.34
CA ARG A 50 -9.09 1.67 1.23
C ARG A 50 -8.20 2.73 0.58
N LYS A 51 -8.71 3.39 -0.46
CA LYS A 51 -8.12 4.62 -1.03
C LYS A 51 -8.55 5.81 -0.18
N LEU A 52 -7.63 6.71 0.13
CA LEU A 52 -7.91 7.91 0.94
C LEU A 52 -7.93 9.17 0.07
N ILE A 53 -6.80 9.88 -0.01
CA ILE A 53 -6.66 11.15 -0.70
C ILE A 53 -5.68 11.02 -1.87
N PRO A 54 -5.82 11.86 -2.92
CA PRO A 54 -4.77 12.02 -3.92
C PRO A 54 -3.48 12.51 -3.28
N VAL A 55 -2.35 11.99 -3.73
CA VAL A 55 -1.01 12.38 -3.27
C VAL A 55 -0.03 12.42 -4.43
N ARG A 56 1.20 12.88 -4.20
CA ARG A 56 2.33 12.72 -5.13
C ARG A 56 3.58 12.33 -4.37
N PHE A 57 4.09 11.14 -4.66
CA PHE A 57 5.36 10.60 -4.20
C PHE A 57 6.23 10.22 -5.40
N SER A 58 7.54 10.07 -5.19
CA SER A 58 8.46 9.51 -6.18
C SER A 58 8.08 8.07 -6.52
N ARG A 59 8.52 7.56 -7.68
CA ARG A 59 8.24 6.20 -8.12
C ARG A 59 9.09 5.18 -7.36
N LEU A 60 8.53 4.02 -7.07
CA LEU A 60 9.29 2.85 -6.61
C LEU A 60 10.17 2.32 -7.76
N GLU A 61 11.48 2.37 -7.58
CA GLU A 61 12.43 1.77 -8.52
C GLU A 61 12.68 0.31 -8.13
N THR A 62 12.46 -0.61 -9.08
CA THR A 62 12.85 -2.02 -8.95
C THR A 62 14.14 -2.23 -9.73
N VAL A 63 15.23 -2.58 -9.04
CA VAL A 63 16.52 -2.99 -9.64
C VAL A 63 16.44 -4.45 -10.06
#